data_AF-A0A914ZCM1-F1
#
_entry.id   AF-A0A914ZCM1-F1
#
_cell.length_a   1.000
_cell.length_b   1.000
_cell.length_c   1.000
_cell.angle_alpha   90.00
_cell.angle_beta   90.00
_cell.angle_gamma   90.00
#
_symmetry.space_group_name_H-M   'P 1'
#
loop_
_entity.id
_entity.type
_entity.pdbx_description
1 polymer ?
#
loop_
_entity_poly.entity_id
_entity_poly.type
_entity_poly.pdbx_seq_one_letter_code
_entity_poly.pdbx_strand_id
1 'polypeptide(L)'
;MGAIFGAFVAIFGVSIFYWIIQRIQQIRLRKKLGFDGPPFGIPQFFVGHIYDLFKHAITEGPAATPFFLNKWNKIYGSTYAMIFGTRMKVTTTDPEIIKEVFIKQFSNFVDRDVCDFCC
;
A
#
# COMPACT_ATOMS: atom_id res chain seq x y z
N MET A 1 -17.90 -34.03 12.27
CA MET A 1 -16.75 -33.13 12.52
C MET A 1 -15.76 -33.06 11.36
N GLY A 2 -15.42 -34.17 10.67
CA GLY A 2 -14.43 -34.17 9.58
C GLY A 2 -14.78 -33.32 8.34
N ALA A 3 -16.04 -33.35 7.89
CA ALA A 3 -16.44 -32.59 6.69
C ALA A 3 -16.39 -31.06 6.87
N ILE A 4 -16.79 -30.57 8.06
CA ILE A 4 -16.75 -29.14 8.40
C ILE A 4 -15.29 -28.65 8.46
N PHE A 5 -14.42 -29.44 9.10
CA PHE A 5 -12.99 -29.13 9.14
C PHE A 5 -12.36 -29.06 7.74
N GLY A 6 -12.69 -30.02 6.87
CA GLY A 6 -12.25 -30.01 5.47
C GLY A 6 -12.69 -28.76 4.70
N ALA A 7 -13.93 -28.31 4.90
CA ALA A 7 -14.44 -27.10 4.27
C ALA A 7 -13.67 -25.83 4.71
N PHE A 8 -13.38 -25.69 6.00
CA PHE A 8 -12.59 -24.56 6.50
C PHE A 8 -11.17 -24.52 5.92
N VAL A 9 -10.51 -25.68 5.83
CA VAL A 9 -9.16 -25.78 5.22
C VAL A 9 -9.20 -25.36 3.75
N ALA A 10 -10.22 -25.81 3.00
CA ALA A 10 -10.38 -25.43 1.60
C ALA A 10 -10.62 -23.93 1.42
N ILE A 11 -11.53 -23.33 2.21
CA ILE A 11 -11.82 -21.88 2.17
C ILE A 11 -10.58 -21.08 2.52
N PHE A 12 -9.84 -21.48 3.55
CA PHE A 12 -8.60 -20.82 3.95
C PHE A 12 -7.54 -20.89 2.85
N GLY A 13 -7.37 -22.07 2.23
CA GLY A 13 -6.45 -22.26 1.11
C GLY A 13 -6.78 -21.38 -0.10
N VAL A 14 -8.05 -21.34 -0.50
CA VAL A 14 -8.52 -20.47 -1.60
C VAL A 14 -8.31 -18.99 -1.26
N SER A 15 -8.56 -18.60 -0.01
CA SER A 15 -8.38 -17.21 0.44
C SER A 15 -6.91 -16.79 0.39
N ILE A 16 -5.99 -17.64 0.84
CA ILE A 16 -4.54 -17.41 0.74
C ILE A 16 -4.13 -17.33 -0.73
N PHE A 17 -4.59 -18.25 -1.57
CA PHE A 17 -4.23 -18.28 -2.98
C PHE A 17 -4.68 -17.01 -3.70
N TYR A 18 -5.93 -16.59 -3.49
CA TYR A 18 -6.45 -15.33 -4.01
C TYR A 18 -5.64 -14.12 -3.51
N TRP A 19 -5.31 -14.08 -2.22
CA TRP A 19 -4.49 -13.02 -1.63
C TRP A 19 -3.08 -12.97 -2.26
N ILE A 20 -2.42 -14.11 -2.50
CA ILE A 20 -1.12 -14.18 -3.18
C ILE A 20 -1.23 -13.65 -4.61
N ILE A 21 -2.26 -14.03 -5.36
CA ILE A 21 -2.48 -13.52 -6.72
C ILE A 21 -2.61 -12.00 -6.71
N GLN A 22 -3.49 -11.46 -5.85
CA GLN A 22 -3.68 -10.02 -5.70
C GLN A 22 -2.35 -9.33 -5.37
N ARG A 23 -1.56 -9.92 -4.47
CA ARG A 23 -0.27 -9.37 -4.08
C ARG A 23 0.72 -9.28 -5.24
N ILE A 24 0.86 -10.36 -6.00
CA ILE A 24 1.72 -10.42 -7.17
C ILE A 24 1.24 -9.44 -8.25
N GLN A 25 -0.07 -9.30 -8.44
CA GLN A 25 -0.64 -8.36 -9.40
C GLN A 25 -0.27 -6.91 -9.08
N GLN A 26 -0.39 -6.48 -7.81
CA GLN A 26 -0.02 -5.12 -7.41
C GLN A 26 1.48 -4.84 -7.61
N ILE A 27 2.35 -5.80 -7.26
CA ILE A 27 3.80 -5.68 -7.46
C ILE A 27 4.13 -5.58 -8.95
N ARG A 28 3.50 -6.40 -9.80
CA ARG A 28 3.66 -6.36 -11.25
C ARG A 28 3.12 -5.05 -11.84
N LEU A 29 1.98 -4.56 -11.36
CA LEU A 29 1.36 -3.33 -11.81
C LEU A 29 2.26 -2.12 -11.51
N ARG A 30 2.81 -2.03 -10.29
CA ARG A 30 3.78 -1.00 -9.92
C ARG A 30 4.96 -0.95 -10.89
N LYS A 31 5.54 -2.12 -11.20
CA LYS A 31 6.64 -2.23 -12.17
C LYS A 31 6.22 -1.84 -13.58
N LYS A 32 5.04 -2.28 -14.03
CA LYS A 32 4.50 -2.00 -15.37
C LYS A 32 4.26 -0.50 -15.59
N LEU A 33 3.81 0.21 -14.55
CA LEU A 33 3.57 1.66 -14.60
C LEU A 33 4.86 2.49 -14.43
N GLY A 34 6.00 1.84 -14.17
CA GLY A 34 7.29 2.52 -14.04
C GLY A 34 7.46 3.33 -12.76
N PHE A 35 6.66 3.06 -11.71
CA PHE A 35 6.80 3.76 -10.44
C PHE A 35 7.98 3.23 -9.63
N ASP A 36 8.85 4.14 -9.19
CA ASP A 36 9.84 3.88 -8.16
C ASP A 36 9.19 3.74 -6.77
N GLY A 37 9.98 3.46 -5.73
CA GLY A 37 9.52 3.45 -4.34
C GLY A 37 10.24 2.41 -3.46
N PRO A 38 9.79 2.23 -2.20
CA PRO A 38 10.43 1.34 -1.26
C PRO A 38 10.55 -0.11 -1.75
N PRO A 39 11.68 -0.79 -1.47
CA PRO A 39 11.91 -2.16 -1.91
C PRO A 39 11.01 -3.14 -1.18
N PHE A 40 10.73 -4.27 -1.83
CA PHE A 40 9.96 -5.36 -1.25
C PHE A 40 10.88 -6.39 -0.59
N GLY A 41 10.88 -6.41 0.75
CA GLY A 41 11.45 -7.50 1.55
C GLY A 41 10.38 -8.50 2.02
N ILE A 42 10.78 -9.46 2.85
CA ILE A 42 9.88 -10.49 3.41
C ILE A 42 8.74 -9.85 4.22
N PRO A 43 8.97 -8.91 5.17
CA PRO A 43 7.88 -8.26 5.90
C PRO A 43 6.93 -7.52 4.96
N GLN A 44 7.49 -6.80 3.99
CA GLN A 44 6.72 -6.04 3.01
C GLN A 44 5.96 -6.95 2.05
N PHE A 45 6.34 -8.22 1.86
CA PHE A 45 5.55 -9.16 1.06
C PHE A 45 4.21 -9.50 1.73
N PHE A 46 4.16 -9.62 3.06
CA PHE A 46 2.94 -9.96 3.79
C PHE A 46 2.05 -8.77 4.11
N VAL A 47 2.60 -7.71 4.70
CA VAL A 47 1.78 -6.58 5.19
C VAL A 47 1.90 -5.33 4.33
N GLY A 48 2.93 -5.26 3.51
CA GLY A 48 3.18 -4.14 2.61
C GLY A 48 4.09 -3.14 3.29
N HIS A 49 4.12 -1.92 2.78
CA HIS A 49 4.96 -0.89 3.39
C HIS A 49 4.36 -0.28 4.64
N ILE A 50 3.23 -0.80 5.11
CA ILE A 50 2.72 -0.44 6.42
C ILE A 50 3.65 -0.91 7.54
N TYR A 51 4.38 -2.01 7.31
CA TYR A 51 5.43 -2.44 8.22
C TYR A 51 6.46 -1.32 8.44
N ASP A 52 6.85 -0.64 7.36
CA ASP A 52 7.83 0.43 7.41
C ASP A 52 7.28 1.64 8.20
N LEU A 53 5.99 1.95 8.05
CA LEU A 53 5.29 2.99 8.82
C LEU A 53 5.23 2.66 10.32
N PHE A 54 4.82 1.44 10.68
CA PHE A 54 4.77 0.99 12.08
C PHE A 54 6.15 0.95 12.70
N LYS A 55 7.14 0.42 11.97
CA LYS A 55 8.53 0.40 12.42
C LYS A 55 9.02 1.81 12.72
N HIS A 56 8.76 2.76 11.82
CA HIS A 56 9.10 4.18 12.01
C HIS A 56 8.44 4.78 13.26
N ALA A 57 7.13 4.54 13.44
CA ALA A 57 6.38 5.04 14.60
C ALA A 57 6.89 4.46 15.93
N ILE A 58 7.30 3.19 15.95
CA ILE A 58 7.84 2.54 17.15
C ILE A 58 9.25 3.06 17.46
N THR A 59 10.09 3.28 16.45
CA THR A 59 11.48 3.69 16.66
C THR A 59 11.66 5.18 16.91
N GLU A 60 10.89 6.03 16.21
CA GLU A 60 11.01 7.50 16.29
C GLU A 60 9.87 8.14 17.11
N GLY A 61 8.90 7.35 17.54
CA GLY A 61 7.72 7.79 18.28
C GLY A 61 6.51 8.10 17.38
N PRO A 62 5.27 7.99 17.89
CA PRO A 62 4.06 8.22 17.10
C PRO A 62 3.96 9.64 16.51
N ALA A 63 4.56 10.63 17.15
CA ALA A 63 4.59 12.01 16.67
C ALA A 63 5.43 12.18 15.38
N ALA A 64 6.31 11.23 15.06
CA ALA A 64 7.15 11.26 13.86
C ALA A 64 6.43 10.74 12.61
N THR A 65 5.29 10.06 12.76
CA THR A 65 4.53 9.43 11.67
C THR A 65 4.12 10.40 10.54
N PRO A 66 3.66 11.64 10.81
CA PRO A 66 3.32 12.59 9.74
C PRO A 66 4.51 12.94 8.82
N PHE A 67 5.74 12.82 9.32
CA PHE A 67 6.96 13.14 8.58
C PHE A 67 7.55 11.96 7.82
N PHE A 68 6.98 10.76 7.98
CA PHE A 68 7.47 9.53 7.33
C PHE A 68 7.55 9.67 5.81
N LEU A 69 6.50 10.21 5.18
CA LEU A 69 6.48 10.39 3.73
C LEU A 69 7.55 11.38 3.25
N ASN A 70 7.93 12.38 4.06
CA ASN A 70 9.00 13.32 3.71
C ASN A 70 10.35 12.60 3.53
N LYS A 71 10.61 11.55 4.32
CA LYS A 71 11.82 10.73 4.19
C LYS A 71 11.84 9.99 2.86
N TRP A 72 10.71 9.43 2.45
CA TRP A 72 10.60 8.73 1.17
C TRP A 72 10.58 9.65 -0.04
N ASN A 73 9.96 10.83 0.06
CA ASN A 73 10.04 11.85 -0.98
C ASN A 73 11.51 12.24 -1.27
N LYS A 74 12.36 12.30 -0.24
CA LYS A 74 13.80 12.56 -0.40
C LYS A 74 14.56 11.42 -1.10
N ILE A 75 14.10 10.17 -0.96
CA ILE A 75 14.79 8.98 -1.48
C ILE A 75 14.31 8.62 -2.89
N TYR A 76 12.99 8.63 -3.10
CA TYR A 76 12.33 8.15 -4.33
C TYR A 76 11.81 9.29 -5.21
N GLY A 77 11.99 10.54 -4.79
CA GLY A 77 11.59 11.73 -5.54
C GLY A 77 10.14 12.15 -5.31
N SER A 78 9.64 12.99 -6.22
CA SER A 78 8.34 13.65 -6.08
C SER A 78 7.15 12.72 -6.28
N THR A 79 7.30 11.60 -6.99
CA THR A 79 6.21 10.65 -7.25
C THR A 79 6.70 9.21 -7.18
N TYR A 80 6.11 8.40 -6.31
CA TYR A 80 6.43 6.98 -6.14
C TYR A 80 5.20 6.18 -5.72
N ALA A 81 5.32 4.85 -5.78
CA ALA A 81 4.24 3.95 -5.38
C ALA A 81 4.63 3.06 -4.20
N MET A 82 3.65 2.83 -3.33
CA MET A 82 3.74 2.01 -2.14
C MET A 82 2.50 1.12 -2.05
N ILE A 83 2.63 -0.10 -1.55
CA ILE A 83 1.51 -1.02 -1.37
C ILE A 83 1.17 -1.12 0.12
N PHE A 84 -0.08 -0.81 0.45
CA PHE A 84 -0.67 -0.99 1.78
C PHE A 84 -1.80 -2.02 1.69
N GLY A 85 -1.72 -3.07 2.50
CA GLY A 85 -2.67 -4.19 2.38
C GLY A 85 -2.66 -4.73 0.94
N THR A 86 -3.83 -4.83 0.30
CA THR A 86 -3.95 -5.30 -1.09
C THR A 86 -3.99 -4.16 -2.13
N ARG A 87 -3.75 -2.91 -1.72
CA ARG A 87 -3.89 -1.73 -2.59
C ARG A 87 -2.54 -1.06 -2.84
N MET A 88 -2.25 -0.77 -4.10
CA MET A 88 -1.17 0.15 -4.47
C MET A 88 -1.65 1.59 -4.31
N LYS A 89 -0.89 2.39 -3.58
CA LYS A 89 -1.07 3.83 -3.36
C LYS A 89 0.06 4.56 -4.07
N VAL A 90 -0.29 5.55 -4.89
CA VAL A 90 0.66 6.45 -5.54
C VAL A 90 0.71 7.73 -4.71
N THR A 91 1.90 8.07 -4.25
CA THR A 91 2.15 9.29 -3.47
C THR A 91 2.86 10.28 -4.38
N THR A 92 2.38 11.52 -4.41
CA THR A 92 2.99 12.58 -5.19
C THR A 92 3.03 13.91 -4.44
N THR A 93 4.12 14.66 -4.62
CA THR A 93 4.25 16.08 -4.25
C THR A 93 4.36 16.98 -5.48
N ASP A 94 4.12 16.44 -6.69
CA ASP A 94 4.16 17.20 -7.92
C ASP A 94 2.88 18.06 -8.05
N PRO A 95 3.00 19.40 -8.07
CA PRO A 95 1.85 20.28 -8.13
C PRO A 95 1.03 20.12 -9.42
N GLU A 96 1.64 19.68 -10.53
CA GLU A 96 0.92 19.46 -11.79
C GLU A 96 0.00 18.24 -11.68
N ILE A 97 0.51 17.14 -11.11
CA ILE A 97 -0.28 15.92 -10.89
C ILE A 97 -1.37 16.19 -9.85
N ILE A 98 -1.05 16.90 -8.77
CA ILE A 98 -2.04 17.31 -7.76
C ILE A 98 -3.14 18.14 -8.41
N LYS A 99 -2.80 19.13 -9.26
CA LYS A 99 -3.79 19.93 -9.99
C LYS A 99 -4.64 19.06 -10.93
N GLU A 100 -4.03 18.09 -11.60
CA GLU A 100 -4.74 17.17 -12.49
C GLU A 100 -5.78 16.35 -11.72
N VAL A 101 -5.38 15.71 -10.63
CA VAL A 101 -6.22 14.81 -9.82
C VAL A 101 -7.31 15.58 -9.07
N PHE A 102 -6.95 16.68 -8.40
CA PHE A 102 -7.86 17.39 -7.50
C PHE A 102 -8.77 18.40 -8.20
N ILE A 103 -8.42 18.87 -9.40
CA ILE A 103 -9.20 19.91 -10.10
C ILE A 103 -9.75 19.37 -11.42
N LYS A 104 -8.88 18.98 -12.35
CA LYS A 104 -9.30 18.65 -13.72
C LYS A 104 -10.03 17.32 -13.81
N GLN A 105 -9.58 16.33 -13.06
CA GLN A 105 -10.13 14.97 -13.02
C GLN A 105 -10.89 14.70 -11.72
N PHE A 106 -11.35 15.74 -11.02
CA PHE A 106 -12.00 15.60 -9.71
C PHE A 106 -13.14 14.58 -9.70
N SER A 107 -13.94 14.51 -10.77
CA SER A 107 -15.03 13.54 -10.92
C SER A 107 -14.57 12.08 -10.94
N ASN A 108 -13.31 11.80 -11.28
CA ASN A 108 -12.70 10.47 -11.24
C ASN A 108 -12.03 10.15 -9.88
N PHE A 109 -11.86 11.16 -9.01
CA PHE A 109 -11.16 11.05 -7.72
C PHE A 109 -11.99 11.65 -6.57
N VAL A 110 -13.28 11.33 -6.53
CA VAL A 110 -14.22 11.86 -5.52
C VAL A 110 -14.05 11.16 -4.18
N ASP A 111 -13.74 9.86 -4.20
CA ASP A 111 -13.62 9.06 -2.99
C ASP A 111 -12.39 9.45 -2.18
N ARG A 112 -12.61 9.66 -0.87
CA ARG A 112 -11.54 9.82 0.10
C ARG A 112 -11.23 8.45 0.68
N ASP A 113 -9.95 8.12 0.73
CA ASP A 113 -9.52 6.89 1.37
C ASP A 113 -9.99 6.91 2.83
N VAL A 114 -10.69 5.86 3.24
CA VAL A 114 -11.08 5.71 4.64
C VAL A 114 -9.79 5.47 5.41
N CYS A 115 -9.64 6.09 6.57
CA CYS A 115 -8.48 5.89 7.43
C CYS A 115 -8.37 4.38 7.77
N ASP A 116 -7.56 3.62 7.02
CA ASP A 116 -7.37 2.16 7.19
C ASP A 116 -6.85 1.81 8.60
N PHE A 117 -6.37 2.80 9.37
CA PHE A 117 -5.68 2.65 10.66
C PHE A 117 -6.15 3.61 11.77
N CYS A 118 -7.35 4.18 11.65
CA CYS A 118 -7.94 4.90 12.77
C CYS A 118 -8.49 3.86 13.76
N CYS A 119 -7.63 3.46 14.71
CA CYS A 119 -8.06 2.92 16.00
C CYS A 119 -8.69 4.04 16.84
#